data_AF-A0A1Z3HLM3-F1
#
_entry.id   AF-A0A1Z3HLM3-F1
#
_cell.length_a   1.000
_cell.length_b   1.000
_cell.length_c   1.000
_cell.angle_alpha   90.00
_cell.angle_beta   90.00
_cell.angle_gamma   90.00
#
_symmetry.space_group_name_H-M   'P 1'
#
loop_
_entity.id
_entity.type
_entity.pdbx_description
1 polymer ?
#
loop_
_entity_poly.entity_id
_entity_poly.type
_entity_poly.pdbx_seq_one_letter_code
_entity_poly.pdbx_strand_id
1 'polypeptide(L)'
;MASKSNLQSLLTKASRLRHSKEIWEFASPLAWVWVTPRQRAPYRPYLFIVVNTTGKALLSQTQEHPPDTDEMLATLLQAMVRPGLGAGRPRRPKAVHLDDADQVSALAPSLAQLDIRCEYRAQLPTLNQTRRFLERGFMAGDPWPVANERAYPVFGRTTSDGLIDLPTKADLLWLEAGLSGFLEYLPQFLQREFDDDDPENLVLSAQTISGETKLKLQMPELDDLFRA
;
A
#
# COMPACT_ATOMS: atom_id res chain seq x y z
N MET A 1 6.34 4.99 -17.67
CA MET A 1 7.12 6.13 -18.19
C MET A 1 6.24 7.10 -19.00
N ALA A 2 5.89 8.24 -18.41
CA ALA A 2 5.31 9.34 -19.17
C ALA A 2 6.36 9.92 -20.14
N SER A 3 6.05 10.01 -21.43
CA SER A 3 6.94 10.70 -22.38
C SER A 3 7.09 12.18 -21.98
N LYS A 4 8.31 12.72 -22.01
CA LYS A 4 8.59 14.15 -21.73
C LYS A 4 7.66 15.10 -22.52
N SER A 5 7.31 14.75 -23.75
CA SER A 5 6.37 15.50 -24.58
C SER A 5 4.95 15.55 -23.98
N ASN A 6 4.51 14.45 -23.37
CA ASN A 6 3.21 14.38 -22.69
C ASN A 6 3.20 15.23 -21.41
N LEU A 7 4.28 15.20 -20.63
CA LEU A 7 4.41 15.99 -19.41
C LEU A 7 4.34 17.50 -19.69
N GLN A 8 5.04 17.97 -20.72
CA GLN A 8 4.99 19.37 -21.14
C GLN A 8 3.59 19.81 -21.60
N SER A 9 2.87 18.92 -22.28
CA SER A 9 1.47 19.14 -22.68
C SER A 9 0.57 19.30 -21.46
N LEU A 10 0.74 18.46 -20.44
CA LEU A 10 -0.02 18.53 -19.19
C LEU A 10 0.29 19.82 -18.41
N LEU A 11 1.56 20.21 -18.29
CA LEU A 11 1.96 21.47 -17.66
C LEU A 11 1.30 22.68 -18.35
N THR A 12 1.34 22.71 -19.68
CA THR A 12 0.72 23.78 -20.48
C THR A 12 -0.79 23.83 -20.30
N LYS A 13 -1.46 22.69 -20.15
CA LYS A 13 -2.90 22.64 -19.88
C LYS A 13 -3.20 23.10 -18.46
N ALA A 14 -2.44 22.62 -17.47
CA ALA A 14 -2.63 22.95 -16.06
C ALA A 14 -2.42 24.44 -15.77
N SER A 15 -1.44 25.08 -16.41
CA SER A 15 -1.15 26.52 -16.21
C SER A 15 -2.30 27.45 -16.61
N ARG A 16 -3.17 27.00 -17.52
CA ARG A 16 -4.35 27.73 -17.99
C ARG A 16 -5.59 27.54 -17.10
N LEU A 17 -5.54 26.61 -16.14
CA LEU A 17 -6.67 26.32 -15.27
C LEU A 17 -6.84 27.41 -14.21
N ARG A 18 -8.09 27.59 -13.75
CA ARG A 18 -8.39 28.49 -12.63
C ARG A 18 -7.78 27.96 -11.34
N HIS A 19 -7.31 28.89 -10.51
CA HIS A 19 -6.90 28.60 -9.15
C HIS A 19 -8.10 28.40 -8.24
N SER A 20 -7.99 27.42 -7.35
CA SER A 20 -8.93 27.18 -6.27
C SER A 20 -8.26 27.43 -4.93
N LYS A 21 -9.06 27.63 -3.88
CA LYS A 21 -8.55 27.77 -2.51
C LYS A 21 -8.27 26.42 -1.83
N GLU A 22 -8.44 25.32 -2.56
CA GLU A 22 -8.29 23.98 -2.02
C GLU A 22 -6.84 23.64 -1.70
N ILE A 23 -6.69 22.76 -0.72
CA ILE A 23 -5.45 22.03 -0.46
C ILE A 23 -5.69 20.59 -0.85
N TRP A 24 -4.74 20.00 -1.57
CA TRP A 24 -4.78 18.60 -1.94
C TRP A 24 -3.74 17.83 -1.14
N GLU A 25 -4.04 16.58 -0.84
CA GLU A 25 -3.07 15.63 -0.29
C GLU A 25 -2.74 14.62 -1.37
N PHE A 26 -1.45 14.27 -1.48
CA PHE A 26 -0.95 13.32 -2.45
C PHE A 26 0.09 12.41 -1.83
N ALA A 27 -0.02 11.13 -2.15
CA ALA A 27 0.96 10.12 -1.76
C ALA A 27 0.96 8.99 -2.78
N SER A 28 2.07 8.26 -2.80
CA SER A 28 2.27 7.08 -3.64
C SER A 28 2.68 5.82 -2.86
N PRO A 29 1.89 5.35 -1.88
CA PRO A 29 2.29 4.22 -1.03
C PRO A 29 2.22 2.87 -1.76
N LEU A 30 3.07 1.93 -1.34
CA LEU A 30 2.93 0.52 -1.71
C LEU A 30 1.64 -0.05 -1.09
N ALA A 31 0.74 -0.57 -1.91
CA ALA A 31 -0.54 -1.10 -1.47
C ALA A 31 -0.36 -2.31 -0.55
N TRP A 32 -1.30 -2.53 0.37
CA TRP A 32 -1.34 -3.74 1.21
C TRP A 32 -1.99 -4.95 0.54
N VAL A 33 -2.41 -4.82 -0.71
CA VAL A 33 -3.02 -5.88 -1.51
C VAL A 33 -2.02 -6.45 -2.52
N TRP A 34 -2.17 -7.72 -2.84
CA TRP A 34 -1.46 -8.38 -3.93
C TRP A 34 -2.35 -8.40 -5.17
N VAL A 35 -1.74 -8.11 -6.33
CA VAL A 35 -2.35 -8.28 -7.65
C VAL A 35 -1.74 -9.52 -8.28
N THR A 36 -2.58 -10.44 -8.73
CA THR A 36 -2.14 -11.70 -9.37
C THR A 36 -2.58 -11.72 -10.83
N PRO A 37 -1.72 -11.31 -11.78
CA PRO A 37 -2.02 -11.40 -13.20
C PRO A 37 -2.05 -12.87 -13.65
N ARG A 38 -2.88 -13.19 -14.66
CA ARG A 38 -3.07 -14.58 -15.15
C ARG A 38 -1.80 -15.33 -15.59
N GLN A 39 -0.73 -14.62 -15.92
CA GLN A 39 0.49 -15.21 -16.52
C GLN A 39 1.78 -14.60 -15.96
N ARG A 40 1.72 -14.00 -14.75
CA ARG A 40 2.90 -13.38 -14.11
C ARG A 40 2.85 -13.63 -12.61
N ALA A 41 4.02 -13.49 -11.97
CA ALA A 41 4.11 -13.54 -10.53
C ALA A 41 3.20 -12.46 -9.88
N PRO A 42 2.59 -12.77 -8.72
CA PRO A 42 1.91 -11.77 -7.92
C PRO A 42 2.85 -10.61 -7.59
N TYR A 43 2.31 -9.38 -7.58
CA TYR A 43 3.07 -8.21 -7.15
C TYR A 43 2.20 -7.28 -6.30
N ARG A 44 2.86 -6.39 -5.54
CA ARG A 44 2.18 -5.33 -4.78
C ARG A 44 2.25 -4.03 -5.57
N PRO A 45 1.11 -3.42 -5.96
CA PRO A 45 1.13 -2.18 -6.71
C PRO A 45 1.43 -0.99 -5.81
N TYR A 46 2.04 0.05 -6.37
CA TYR A 46 2.04 1.39 -5.83
C TYR A 46 0.71 2.07 -6.16
N LEU A 47 0.04 2.63 -5.15
CA LEU A 47 -1.19 3.40 -5.32
C LEU A 47 -0.83 4.87 -5.45
N PHE A 48 -1.31 5.56 -6.48
CA PHE A 48 -1.26 7.01 -6.53
C PHE A 48 -2.61 7.56 -6.13
N ILE A 49 -2.65 8.35 -5.07
CA ILE A 49 -3.91 8.88 -4.53
C ILE A 49 -3.78 10.40 -4.43
N VAL A 50 -4.65 11.12 -5.15
CA VAL A 50 -4.79 12.57 -5.02
C VAL A 50 -6.18 12.85 -4.44
N VAL A 51 -6.25 13.51 -3.29
CA VAL A 51 -7.51 13.86 -2.63
C VAL A 51 -7.54 15.34 -2.29
N ASN A 52 -8.73 15.94 -2.22
CA ASN A 52 -8.88 17.26 -1.61
C ASN A 52 -9.18 17.12 -0.10
N THR A 53 -9.08 18.22 0.65
CA THR A 53 -9.38 18.25 2.10
C THR A 53 -10.82 17.90 2.47
N THR A 54 -11.74 17.79 1.52
CA THR A 54 -13.12 17.33 1.78
C THR A 54 -13.26 15.80 1.63
N GLY A 55 -12.17 15.07 1.41
CA GLY A 55 -12.20 13.60 1.26
C GLY A 55 -12.56 13.10 -0.14
N LYS A 56 -12.69 13.99 -1.13
CA LYS A 56 -13.00 13.57 -2.50
C LYS A 56 -11.72 13.14 -3.20
N ALA A 57 -11.70 11.89 -3.68
CA ALA A 57 -10.66 11.41 -4.58
C ALA A 57 -10.75 12.16 -5.90
N LEU A 58 -9.68 12.87 -6.23
CA LEU A 58 -9.51 13.58 -7.50
C LEU A 58 -8.94 12.64 -8.55
N LEU A 59 -8.06 11.71 -8.14
CA LEU A 59 -7.50 10.67 -8.98
C LEU A 59 -7.02 9.51 -8.10
N SER A 60 -7.24 8.29 -8.58
CA SER A 60 -6.67 7.06 -8.02
C SER A 60 -6.22 6.16 -9.16
N GLN A 61 -4.99 5.67 -9.12
CA GLN A 61 -4.45 4.71 -10.09
C GLN A 61 -3.40 3.81 -9.43
N THR A 62 -3.04 2.72 -10.10
CA THR A 62 -2.04 1.76 -9.63
C THR A 62 -0.89 1.64 -10.62
N GLN A 63 0.31 1.36 -10.11
CA GLN A 63 1.48 1.01 -10.92
C GLN A 63 2.24 -0.15 -10.27
N GLU A 64 2.97 -0.92 -11.07
CA GLU A 64 3.73 -2.08 -10.60
C GLU A 64 5.07 -1.69 -9.96
N HIS A 65 5.73 -0.66 -10.50
CA HIS A 65 7.02 -0.18 -10.03
C HIS A 65 6.88 1.06 -9.13
N PRO A 66 7.89 1.36 -8.29
CA PRO A 66 7.97 2.63 -7.60
C PRO A 66 7.87 3.78 -8.61
N PRO A 67 7.18 4.86 -8.26
CA PRO A 67 7.00 5.96 -9.17
C PRO A 67 8.24 6.86 -9.20
N ASP A 68 8.60 7.33 -10.38
CA ASP A 68 9.57 8.40 -10.49
C ASP A 68 8.91 9.80 -10.33
N THR A 69 9.74 10.84 -10.17
CA THR A 69 9.27 12.22 -9.99
C THR A 69 8.40 12.70 -11.17
N ASP A 70 8.72 12.31 -12.41
CA ASP A 70 7.99 12.73 -13.60
C ASP A 70 6.60 12.08 -13.64
N GLU A 71 6.48 10.82 -13.20
CA GLU A 71 5.23 10.08 -13.09
C GLU A 71 4.34 10.62 -11.97
N MET A 72 4.94 10.98 -10.83
CA MET A 72 4.24 11.66 -9.74
C MET A 72 3.70 13.02 -10.19
N LEU A 73 4.53 13.82 -10.86
CA LEU A 73 4.12 15.11 -11.40
C LEU A 73 3.02 14.95 -12.46
N ALA A 74 3.19 14.03 -13.41
CA ALA A 74 2.18 13.74 -14.43
C ALA A 74 0.83 13.38 -13.79
N THR A 75 0.85 12.60 -12.70
CA THR A 75 -0.34 12.20 -11.97
C THR A 75 -1.05 13.39 -11.31
N LEU A 76 -0.31 14.27 -10.66
CA LEU A 76 -0.86 15.52 -10.09
C LEU A 76 -1.47 16.41 -11.19
N LEU A 77 -0.77 16.60 -12.30
CA LEU A 77 -1.26 17.41 -13.42
C LEU A 77 -2.51 16.79 -14.05
N GLN A 78 -2.56 15.47 -14.16
CA GLN A 78 -3.73 14.75 -14.65
C GLN A 78 -4.94 14.98 -13.73
N ALA A 79 -4.75 14.95 -12.41
CA ALA A 79 -5.82 15.25 -11.45
C ALA A 79 -6.33 16.71 -11.58
N MET A 80 -5.47 17.65 -11.97
CA MET A 80 -5.86 19.03 -12.27
C MET A 80 -6.66 19.16 -13.56
N VAL A 81 -6.19 18.54 -14.64
CA VAL A 81 -6.75 18.69 -16.01
C VAL A 81 -8.00 17.84 -16.20
N ARG A 82 -8.07 16.65 -15.59
CA ARG A 82 -9.17 15.68 -15.70
C ARG A 82 -9.43 15.03 -14.34
N PRO A 83 -10.00 15.75 -13.37
CA PRO A 83 -10.40 15.15 -12.10
C PRO A 83 -11.43 14.04 -12.34
N GLY A 84 -11.45 13.06 -11.44
CA GLY A 84 -12.38 11.95 -11.45
C GLY A 84 -13.85 12.39 -11.43
N LEU A 85 -14.73 11.46 -11.79
CA LEU A 85 -16.17 11.72 -11.77
C LEU A 85 -16.63 12.15 -10.36
N GLY A 86 -17.38 13.26 -10.28
CA GLY A 86 -17.88 13.82 -9.01
C GLY A 86 -16.88 14.69 -8.23
N ALA A 87 -15.62 14.77 -8.66
CA ALA A 87 -14.59 15.63 -8.05
C ALA A 87 -14.62 17.09 -8.53
N GLY A 88 -15.59 17.46 -9.38
CA GLY A 88 -15.80 18.83 -9.87
C GLY A 88 -15.08 19.12 -11.20
N ARG A 89 -14.97 20.41 -11.54
CA ARG A 89 -14.34 20.87 -12.78
C ARG A 89 -12.80 20.92 -12.66
N PRO A 90 -12.06 20.87 -13.78
CA PRO A 90 -10.61 21.06 -13.82
C PRO A 90 -10.17 22.36 -13.13
N ARG A 91 -9.14 22.28 -12.29
CA ARG A 91 -8.64 23.40 -11.47
C ARG A 91 -7.25 23.12 -10.91
N ARG A 92 -6.55 24.18 -10.50
CA ARG A 92 -5.32 24.11 -9.70
C ARG A 92 -5.63 24.25 -8.21
N PRO A 93 -5.03 23.45 -7.32
CA PRO A 93 -5.07 23.71 -5.89
C PRO A 93 -4.17 24.90 -5.53
N LYS A 94 -4.39 25.48 -4.35
CA LYS A 94 -3.46 26.45 -3.75
C LYS A 94 -2.19 25.76 -3.25
N ALA A 95 -2.32 24.54 -2.74
CA ALA A 95 -1.22 23.77 -2.20
C ALA A 95 -1.45 22.26 -2.36
N VAL A 96 -0.34 21.52 -2.44
CA VAL A 96 -0.29 20.07 -2.35
C VAL A 96 0.54 19.71 -1.11
N HIS A 97 -0.01 18.86 -0.26
CA HIS A 97 0.65 18.28 0.90
C HIS A 97 1.13 16.86 0.57
N LEU A 98 2.37 16.54 0.94
CA LEU A 98 2.97 15.21 0.85
C LEU A 98 3.58 14.80 2.19
N ASP A 99 3.70 13.50 2.43
CA ASP A 99 4.26 12.91 3.66
C ASP A 99 5.71 12.45 3.52
N ASP A 100 6.35 12.76 2.40
CA ASP A 100 7.74 12.45 2.10
C ASP A 100 8.49 13.73 1.71
N ALA A 101 9.54 14.06 2.46
CA ALA A 101 10.30 15.29 2.28
C ALA A 101 11.13 15.30 0.97
N ASP A 102 11.60 14.14 0.53
CA ASP A 102 12.36 14.02 -0.72
C ASP A 102 11.45 14.24 -1.92
N GLN A 103 10.22 13.72 -1.85
CA GLN A 103 9.19 13.97 -2.85
C GLN A 103 8.80 15.45 -2.90
N VAL A 104 8.70 16.12 -1.75
CA VAL A 104 8.45 17.58 -1.70
C VAL A 104 9.57 18.33 -2.42
N SER A 105 10.83 18.02 -2.09
CA SER A 105 12.01 18.65 -2.70
C SER A 105 12.02 18.45 -4.22
N ALA A 106 11.71 17.25 -4.69
CA ALA A 106 11.69 16.90 -6.11
C ALA A 106 10.55 17.57 -6.88
N LEU A 107 9.35 17.68 -6.31
CA LEU A 107 8.16 18.20 -6.99
C LEU A 107 7.98 19.72 -6.86
N ALA A 108 8.50 20.34 -5.80
CA ALA A 108 8.30 21.76 -5.51
C ALA A 108 8.68 22.70 -6.67
N PRO A 109 9.83 22.53 -7.38
CA PRO A 109 10.20 23.43 -8.47
C PRO A 109 9.18 23.43 -9.62
N SER A 110 8.64 22.26 -9.95
CA SER A 110 7.65 22.11 -11.03
C SER A 110 6.28 22.65 -10.64
N LEU A 111 5.86 22.43 -9.39
CA LEU A 111 4.59 22.96 -8.87
C LEU A 111 4.64 24.48 -8.67
N ALA A 112 5.78 25.05 -8.31
CA ALA A 112 5.98 26.49 -8.19
C ALA A 112 5.77 27.23 -9.52
N GLN A 113 6.12 26.62 -10.66
CA GLN A 113 5.84 27.18 -12.00
C GLN A 113 4.34 27.33 -12.28
N LEU A 114 3.49 26.60 -11.54
CA LEU A 114 2.04 26.68 -11.62
C LEU A 114 1.43 27.53 -10.51
N ASP A 115 2.26 28.21 -9.71
CA ASP A 115 1.85 28.96 -8.51
C ASP A 115 1.14 28.06 -7.47
N ILE A 116 1.64 26.84 -7.31
CA ILE A 116 1.14 25.83 -6.36
C ILE A 116 2.22 25.57 -5.32
N ARG A 117 1.88 25.70 -4.03
CA ARG A 117 2.81 25.39 -2.94
C ARG A 117 2.90 23.87 -2.74
N CYS A 118 4.11 23.36 -2.59
CA CYS A 118 4.38 21.96 -2.26
C CYS A 118 4.92 21.92 -0.83
N GLU A 119 4.18 21.33 0.11
CA GLU A 119 4.50 21.40 1.54
C GLU A 119 4.56 20.00 2.16
N TYR A 120 5.57 19.76 3.00
CA TYR A 120 5.67 18.54 3.79
C TYR A 120 4.68 18.55 4.96
N ARG A 121 4.01 17.41 5.17
CA ARG A 121 3.16 17.12 6.32
C ARG A 121 3.40 15.69 6.78
N ALA A 122 3.82 15.52 8.03
CA ALA A 122 4.02 14.19 8.62
C ALA A 122 2.75 13.31 8.63
N GLN A 123 1.57 13.91 8.48
CA GLN A 123 0.30 13.20 8.40
C GLN A 123 -0.59 13.80 7.32
N LEU A 124 -1.20 12.91 6.53
CA LEU A 124 -2.21 13.21 5.51
C LEU A 124 -3.53 12.51 5.89
N PRO A 125 -4.27 13.04 6.88
CA PRO A 125 -5.41 12.33 7.47
C PRO A 125 -6.51 12.02 6.45
N THR A 126 -6.76 12.92 5.50
CA THR A 126 -7.80 12.73 4.48
C THR A 126 -7.38 11.65 3.48
N LEU A 127 -6.13 11.68 3.04
CA LEU A 127 -5.56 10.67 2.16
C LEU A 127 -5.54 9.30 2.84
N ASN A 128 -5.15 9.23 4.11
CA ASN A 128 -5.12 7.98 4.86
C ASN A 128 -6.52 7.35 4.99
N GLN A 129 -7.57 8.16 5.20
CA GLN A 129 -8.95 7.68 5.19
C GLN A 129 -9.37 7.16 3.80
N THR A 130 -9.08 7.92 2.73
CA THR A 130 -9.40 7.50 1.36
C THR A 130 -8.65 6.24 0.96
N ARG A 131 -7.38 6.12 1.31
CA ARG A 131 -6.57 4.91 1.09
C ARG A 131 -7.22 3.69 1.73
N ARG A 132 -7.58 3.76 3.01
CA ARG A 132 -8.28 2.66 3.71
C ARG A 132 -9.62 2.31 3.07
N PHE A 133 -10.32 3.30 2.50
CA PHE A 133 -11.55 3.05 1.75
C PHE A 133 -11.27 2.30 0.44
N LEU A 134 -10.28 2.74 -0.34
CA LEU A 134 -9.88 2.08 -1.58
C LEU A 134 -9.38 0.66 -1.34
N GLU A 135 -8.54 0.45 -0.33
CA GLU A 135 -8.04 -0.87 0.07
C GLU A 135 -9.18 -1.84 0.42
N ARG A 136 -10.24 -1.37 1.11
CA ARG A 136 -11.45 -2.18 1.33
C ARG A 136 -12.19 -2.51 0.03
N GLY A 137 -12.24 -1.58 -0.91
CA GLY A 137 -12.84 -1.81 -2.23
C GLY A 137 -12.09 -2.84 -3.07
N PHE A 138 -10.75 -2.84 -3.01
CA PHE A 138 -9.92 -3.86 -3.70
C PHE A 138 -10.17 -5.27 -3.18
N MET A 139 -10.53 -5.43 -1.90
CA MET A 139 -10.93 -6.72 -1.33
C MET A 139 -12.33 -7.18 -1.76
N ALA A 140 -13.13 -6.32 -2.41
CA ALA A 140 -14.53 -6.59 -2.74
C ALA A 140 -14.76 -7.00 -4.21
N GLY A 141 -13.70 -7.29 -4.97
CA GLY A 141 -13.73 -7.52 -6.44
C GLY A 141 -14.28 -8.87 -6.94
N ASP A 142 -14.69 -9.76 -6.03
CA ASP A 142 -15.56 -10.93 -6.23
C ASP A 142 -16.42 -11.05 -4.95
N PRO A 143 -17.59 -11.72 -4.94
CA PRO A 143 -18.53 -11.68 -3.82
C PRO A 143 -18.02 -12.49 -2.63
N TRP A 144 -16.97 -12.02 -1.98
CA TRP A 144 -16.57 -12.48 -0.67
C TRP A 144 -17.37 -11.67 0.34
N PRO A 145 -18.30 -12.28 1.08
CA PRO A 145 -19.04 -11.58 2.11
C PRO A 145 -18.05 -11.20 3.21
N VAL A 146 -17.64 -9.93 3.26
CA VAL A 146 -17.04 -9.39 4.48
C VAL A 146 -18.16 -9.40 5.52
N ALA A 147 -18.14 -10.41 6.39
CA ALA A 147 -19.28 -10.81 7.20
C ALA A 147 -19.77 -9.75 8.19
N ASN A 148 -18.94 -8.75 8.56
CA ASN A 148 -19.26 -7.45 9.20
C ASN A 148 -17.98 -6.73 9.66
N GLU A 149 -18.10 -5.61 10.39
CA GLU A 149 -17.01 -4.78 10.97
C GLU A 149 -16.07 -5.52 11.94
N ARG A 150 -16.39 -6.76 12.32
CA ARG A 150 -15.56 -7.67 13.13
C ARG A 150 -14.95 -8.83 12.33
N ALA A 151 -15.02 -8.81 10.99
CA ALA A 151 -14.46 -9.86 10.15
C ALA A 151 -12.92 -9.93 10.35
N TYR A 152 -12.44 -11.11 10.75
CA TYR A 152 -11.04 -11.42 11.00
C TYR A 152 -10.23 -11.53 9.69
N PRO A 153 -8.88 -11.48 9.75
CA PRO A 153 -8.02 -11.83 8.61
C PRO A 153 -8.46 -13.16 7.98
N VAL A 154 -8.56 -13.16 6.65
CA VAL A 154 -8.84 -14.37 5.88
C VAL A 154 -7.59 -15.24 5.90
N PHE A 155 -7.72 -16.44 6.43
CA PHE A 155 -6.72 -17.50 6.28
C PHE A 155 -7.09 -18.30 5.03
N GLY A 156 -6.17 -18.39 4.08
CA GLY A 156 -6.32 -19.18 2.86
C GLY A 156 -5.14 -20.14 2.71
N ARG A 157 -5.40 -21.30 2.13
CA ARG A 157 -4.34 -22.24 1.76
C ARG A 157 -3.98 -22.00 0.30
N THR A 158 -2.74 -21.65 0.01
CA THR A 158 -2.24 -21.63 -1.36
C THR A 158 -1.80 -23.04 -1.75
N THR A 159 -2.41 -23.60 -2.78
CA THR A 159 -2.04 -24.90 -3.33
C THR A 159 -0.80 -24.77 -4.22
N SER A 160 -0.16 -25.88 -4.57
CA SER A 160 1.06 -25.89 -5.41
C SER A 160 0.82 -25.35 -6.83
N ASP A 161 -0.43 -25.33 -7.29
CA ASP A 161 -0.88 -24.73 -8.55
C ASP A 161 -1.35 -23.27 -8.39
N GLY A 162 -1.19 -22.67 -7.20
CA GLY A 162 -1.45 -21.24 -6.95
C GLY A 162 -2.92 -20.87 -6.75
N LEU A 163 -3.80 -21.86 -6.58
CA LEU A 163 -5.19 -21.63 -6.20
C LEU A 163 -5.29 -21.35 -4.69
N ILE A 164 -6.31 -20.61 -4.29
CA ILE A 164 -6.63 -20.36 -2.89
C ILE A 164 -7.78 -21.28 -2.51
N ASP A 165 -7.49 -22.24 -1.64
CA ASP A 165 -8.49 -23.09 -1.01
C ASP A 165 -8.84 -22.58 0.38
N LEU A 166 -10.02 -23.00 0.86
CA LEU A 166 -10.38 -22.84 2.26
C LEU A 166 -9.41 -23.66 3.13
N PRO A 167 -8.97 -23.12 4.28
CA PRO A 167 -8.11 -23.84 5.18
C PRO A 167 -8.85 -25.07 5.71
N THR A 168 -8.17 -26.21 5.70
CA THR A 168 -8.64 -27.40 6.38
C THR A 168 -8.57 -27.18 7.90
N LYS A 169 -9.26 -28.04 8.66
CA LYS A 169 -9.12 -28.07 10.12
C LYS A 169 -7.64 -28.21 10.55
N ALA A 170 -6.85 -29.00 9.81
CA ALA A 170 -5.43 -29.17 10.11
C ALA A 170 -4.64 -27.87 9.90
N ASP A 171 -4.95 -27.10 8.87
CA ASP A 171 -4.29 -25.81 8.60
C ASP A 171 -4.60 -24.80 9.71
N LEU A 172 -5.84 -24.78 10.21
CA LEU A 172 -6.24 -23.91 11.33
C LEU A 172 -5.55 -24.30 12.63
N LEU A 173 -5.44 -25.60 12.93
CA LEU A 173 -4.73 -26.07 14.12
C LEU A 173 -3.23 -25.81 14.03
N TRP A 174 -2.64 -25.93 12.83
CA TRP A 174 -1.25 -25.58 12.60
C TRP A 174 -1.00 -24.08 12.80
N LEU A 175 -1.89 -23.22 12.30
CA LEU A 175 -1.82 -21.77 12.52
C LEU A 175 -1.97 -21.39 14.00
N GLU A 176 -2.94 -21.99 14.70
CA GLU A 176 -3.13 -21.82 16.14
C GLU A 176 -1.86 -22.17 16.90
N ALA A 177 -1.27 -23.34 16.61
CA ALA A 177 -0.02 -23.79 17.19
C ALA A 177 1.11 -22.78 16.88
N GLY A 178 1.30 -22.44 15.60
CA GLY A 178 2.34 -21.53 15.15
C GLY A 178 2.28 -20.15 15.82
N LEU A 179 1.10 -19.56 15.92
CA LEU A 179 0.89 -18.28 16.61
C LEU A 179 1.15 -18.39 18.11
N SER A 180 0.71 -19.48 18.75
CA SER A 180 0.94 -19.71 20.18
C SER A 180 2.44 -19.88 20.47
N GLY A 181 3.13 -20.72 19.71
CA GLY A 181 4.58 -20.90 19.82
C GLY A 181 5.36 -19.61 19.54
N PHE A 182 4.92 -18.81 18.56
CA PHE A 182 5.53 -17.50 18.28
C PHE A 182 5.38 -16.53 19.47
N LEU A 183 4.20 -16.46 20.08
CA LEU A 183 3.97 -15.61 21.26
C LEU A 183 4.78 -16.06 22.49
N GLU A 184 5.03 -17.36 22.64
CA GLU A 184 5.91 -17.89 23.70
C GLU A 184 7.40 -17.61 23.43
N TYR A 185 7.79 -17.61 22.16
CA TYR A 185 9.16 -17.29 21.74
C TYR A 185 9.48 -15.80 21.81
N LEU A 186 8.52 -14.95 21.47
CA LEU A 186 8.74 -13.51 21.26
C LEU A 186 9.42 -12.79 22.45
N PRO A 187 9.05 -13.03 23.72
CA PRO A 187 9.76 -12.42 24.85
C PRO A 187 11.22 -12.84 24.95
N GLN A 188 11.53 -14.09 24.62
CA GLN A 188 12.90 -14.62 24.64
C GLN A 188 13.72 -13.97 23.52
N PHE A 189 13.14 -13.85 22.33
CA PHE A 189 13.75 -13.16 21.20
C PHE A 189 14.04 -11.69 21.51
N LEU A 190 13.08 -10.97 22.08
CA LEU A 190 13.22 -9.54 22.40
C LEU A 190 14.23 -9.26 23.52
N GLN A 191 14.58 -10.26 24.33
CA GLN A 191 15.56 -10.14 25.42
C GLN A 191 16.98 -10.54 25.01
N ARG A 192 17.16 -11.15 23.82
CA ARG A 192 18.49 -11.50 23.32
C ARG A 192 19.19 -10.25 22.77
N GLU A 193 20.44 -10.05 23.17
CA GLU A 193 21.35 -9.18 22.42
C GLU A 193 21.65 -9.86 21.08
N PHE A 194 21.68 -9.10 19.99
CA PHE A 194 21.71 -9.58 18.58
C PHE A 194 22.98 -10.38 18.19
N ASP A 195 23.82 -10.80 19.15
CA ASP A 195 25.14 -11.41 18.93
C ASP A 195 25.22 -12.91 19.27
N ASP A 196 24.16 -13.54 19.79
CA ASP A 196 24.16 -14.96 20.16
C ASP A 196 23.33 -15.83 19.19
N ASP A 197 24.02 -16.80 18.58
CA ASP A 197 23.60 -17.98 17.80
C ASP A 197 22.19 -17.96 17.17
N ASP A 198 22.21 -17.99 15.84
CA ASP A 198 21.07 -18.01 14.92
C ASP A 198 19.99 -19.04 15.32
N PRO A 199 18.69 -18.68 15.27
CA PRO A 199 17.57 -19.56 15.64
C PRO A 199 17.27 -20.65 14.61
N GLU A 200 18.28 -21.15 13.89
CA GLU A 200 18.14 -21.98 12.69
C GLU A 200 17.30 -23.26 12.91
N ASN A 201 17.11 -23.75 14.15
CA ASN A 201 16.34 -24.96 14.41
C ASN A 201 15.66 -24.98 15.80
N LEU A 202 14.90 -23.95 16.16
CA LEU A 202 14.16 -23.97 17.43
C LEU A 202 12.92 -24.87 17.34
N VAL A 203 12.84 -25.90 18.19
CA VAL A 203 11.64 -26.73 18.34
C VAL A 203 10.88 -26.31 19.59
N LEU A 204 9.66 -25.80 19.42
CA LEU A 204 8.75 -25.44 20.50
C LEU A 204 7.64 -26.47 20.63
N SER A 205 7.03 -26.54 21.81
CA SER A 205 5.78 -27.28 22.02
C SER A 205 4.72 -26.30 22.45
N ALA A 206 3.63 -26.20 21.69
CA ALA A 206 2.52 -25.30 21.96
C ALA A 206 1.27 -26.09 22.31
N GLN A 207 0.50 -25.62 23.29
CA GLN A 207 -0.82 -26.17 23.58
C GLN A 207 -1.85 -25.60 22.60
N THR A 208 -2.56 -26.49 21.92
CA THR A 208 -3.67 -26.14 21.00
C THR A 208 -4.98 -26.68 21.54
N ILE A 209 -6.11 -26.29 20.95
CA ILE A 209 -7.41 -26.89 21.26
C ILE A 209 -7.47 -28.41 21.01
N SER A 210 -6.56 -28.95 20.19
CA SER A 210 -6.46 -30.39 19.91
C SER A 210 -5.35 -31.10 20.72
N GLY A 211 -4.70 -30.40 21.64
CA GLY A 211 -3.61 -30.90 22.47
C GLY A 211 -2.25 -30.31 22.09
N GLU A 212 -1.19 -30.92 22.63
CA GLU A 212 0.18 -30.43 22.45
C GLU A 212 0.68 -30.69 21.02
N THR A 213 1.23 -29.66 20.37
CA THR A 213 1.79 -29.73 19.02
C THR A 213 3.23 -29.23 19.03
N LYS A 214 4.13 -29.99 18.38
CA LYS A 214 5.53 -29.59 18.18
C LYS A 214 5.66 -28.72 16.93
N LEU A 215 6.38 -27.62 17.06
CA LEU A 215 6.59 -26.61 16.03
C LEU A 215 8.07 -26.43 15.81
N LYS A 216 8.48 -26.32 14.55
CA LYS A 216 9.83 -25.89 14.19
C LYS A 216 9.75 -24.44 13.73
N LEU A 217 10.39 -23.55 14.48
CA LEU A 217 10.65 -22.18 14.04
C LEU A 217 11.98 -22.15 13.32
N GLN A 218 11.97 -21.59 12.13
CA GLN A 218 13.15 -21.37 11.31
C GLN A 218 13.05 -19.96 10.74
N MET A 219 14.12 -19.19 10.88
CA MET A 219 14.20 -17.90 10.22
C MET A 219 14.42 -18.13 8.73
N PRO A 220 13.61 -17.54 7.84
CA PRO A 220 13.87 -17.64 6.41
C PRO A 220 15.25 -17.02 6.11
N GLU A 221 16.03 -17.66 5.25
CA GLU A 221 17.26 -17.05 4.75
C GLU A 221 16.91 -15.73 4.07
N LEU A 222 17.50 -14.62 4.53
CA LEU A 222 17.20 -13.29 3.99
C LEU A 222 17.46 -13.25 2.48
N ASP A 223 18.45 -13.99 1.99
CA ASP A 223 18.75 -14.13 0.57
C ASP A 223 17.61 -14.76 -0.25
N ASP A 224 16.81 -15.65 0.34
CA ASP A 224 15.67 -16.28 -0.34
C ASP A 224 14.47 -15.33 -0.44
N LEU A 225 14.35 -14.35 0.46
CA LEU A 225 13.27 -13.35 0.45
C LEU A 225 13.46 -12.27 -0.63
N PHE A 226 14.69 -12.05 -1.11
CA PHE A 226 15.02 -11.00 -2.09
C PHE A 226 15.41 -11.54 -3.48
N ARG A 227 15.32 -12.85 -3.71
CA ARG A 227 15.62 -13.51 -5.00
C ARG A 227 14.43 -13.64 -5.96
N ALA A 228 13.30 -12.99 -5.67
CA ALA A 228 12.09 -13.01 -6.50
C ALA A 228 11.98 -11.81 -7.45
#